data_AF-A0A1C6VHC0-F1
#
_entry.id   AF-A0A1C6VHC0-F1
#
_cell.length_a   1.000
_cell.length_b   1.000
_cell.length_c   1.000
_cell.angle_alpha   90.00
_cell.angle_beta   90.00
_cell.angle_gamma   90.00
#
_symmetry.space_group_name_H-M   'P 1'
#
loop_
_entity.id
_entity.type
_entity.pdbx_description
1 polymer ?
#
loop_
_entity_poly.entity_id
_entity_poly.type
_entity_poly.pdbx_seq_one_letter_code
_entity_poly.pdbx_strand_id
1 'polypeptide(L)'
;MRSGRVRLDRAVVQGFYDRMRVVAPAAYGAIERDRADDPGRSFAETACGRLAGSLDGGGLRALGMWAHHWCMRFYDDDTRVGLRLVREIAGRGGLGWTADEVRWLLDQSYAAGPAAAHRFTLPLAAAAQLPPGALPEWRDGVPEWPRLLAG
;
A
#
# COMPACT_ATOMS: atom_id res chain seq x y z
N MET A 1 6.12 21.25 23.01
CA MET A 1 7.11 20.35 22.38
C MET A 1 6.63 20.05 20.97
N ARG A 2 7.42 20.36 19.93
CA ARG A 2 7.04 20.04 18.54
C ARG A 2 7.33 18.56 18.31
N SER A 3 6.30 17.73 18.14
CA SER A 3 6.44 16.33 17.70
C SER A 3 7.21 16.32 16.39
N GLY A 4 8.43 15.78 16.42
CA GLY A 4 9.28 15.66 15.24
C GLY A 4 8.73 14.60 14.30
N ARG A 5 7.73 14.96 13.48
CA ARG A 5 7.51 14.21 12.24
C ARG A 5 8.82 14.27 11.47
N VAL A 6 9.58 13.18 11.46
CA VAL A 6 10.69 13.00 10.53
C VAL A 6 10.03 12.95 9.15
N ARG A 7 9.93 14.12 8.52
CA ARG A 7 9.35 14.28 7.19
C ARG A 7 10.36 13.70 6.21
N LEU A 8 9.92 12.75 5.39
CA LEU A 8 10.75 12.22 4.33
C LEU A 8 11.25 13.36 3.45
N ASP A 9 12.50 13.25 3.01
CA ASP A 9 13.10 14.21 2.10
C ASP A 9 12.29 14.26 0.79
N ARG A 10 12.19 15.45 0.20
CA ARG A 10 11.39 15.65 -1.02
C ARG A 10 11.89 14.82 -2.19
N ALA A 11 13.21 14.65 -2.34
CA ALA A 11 13.79 13.85 -3.41
C ALA A 11 13.46 12.36 -3.22
N VAL A 12 13.42 11.88 -1.97
CA VAL A 12 13.00 10.50 -1.65
C VAL A 12 11.53 10.28 -2.07
N VAL A 13 10.65 11.20 -1.68
CA VAL A 13 9.23 11.13 -2.05
C VAL A 13 9.04 11.21 -3.57
N GLN A 14 9.79 12.08 -4.26
CA GLN A 14 9.75 12.15 -5.72
C GLN A 14 10.17 10.83 -6.36
N GLY A 15 11.25 10.21 -5.87
CA GLY A 15 11.68 8.89 -6.34
C GLY A 15 10.63 7.80 -6.15
N PHE A 16 9.76 7.91 -5.13
CA PHE A 16 8.62 6.99 -4.97
C PHE A 16 7.58 7.20 -6.07
N TYR A 17 7.20 8.45 -6.35
CA TYR A 17 6.28 8.78 -7.43
C TYR A 17 6.81 8.37 -8.79
N ASP A 18 8.11 8.53 -9.04
CA ASP A 18 8.74 8.13 -10.30
C ASP A 18 8.66 6.62 -10.50
N ARG A 19 8.93 5.82 -9.46
CA ARG A 19 8.77 4.35 -9.52
C ARG A 19 7.31 3.94 -9.73
N MET A 20 6.38 4.55 -9.00
CA MET A 20 4.95 4.28 -9.19
C MET A 20 4.48 4.64 -10.60
N ARG A 21 5.02 5.71 -11.20
CA ARG A 21 4.67 6.15 -12.56
C ARG A 21 5.03 5.12 -13.62
N VAL A 22 6.07 4.30 -13.40
CA VAL A 22 6.44 3.20 -14.31
C VAL A 22 5.33 2.15 -14.41
N VAL A 23 4.70 1.79 -13.28
CA VAL A 23 3.66 0.75 -13.23
C VAL A 23 2.25 1.29 -13.44
N ALA A 24 2.04 2.59 -13.23
CA ALA A 24 0.71 3.22 -13.21
C ALA A 24 -0.16 2.93 -14.45
N PRO A 25 0.33 3.02 -15.71
CA PRO A 25 -0.51 2.76 -16.87
C PRO A 25 -0.99 1.30 -16.94
N ALA A 26 -0.09 0.36 -16.65
CA ALA A 26 -0.42 -1.07 -16.65
C ALA A 26 -1.37 -1.42 -15.51
N ALA A 27 -1.14 -0.85 -14.31
CA ALA A 27 -1.98 -1.05 -13.14
C ALA A 27 -3.40 -0.50 -13.35
N TYR A 28 -3.53 0.72 -13.88
CA TYR A 28 -4.82 1.31 -14.19
C TYR A 28 -5.58 0.49 -15.25
N GLY A 29 -4.92 0.13 -16.35
CA GLY A 29 -5.54 -0.70 -17.39
C GLY A 29 -5.94 -2.10 -16.90
N ALA A 30 -5.20 -2.66 -15.93
CA ALA A 30 -5.57 -3.91 -15.28
C ALA A 30 -6.79 -3.75 -14.37
N ILE A 31 -6.85 -2.67 -13.58
CA ILE A 31 -8.01 -2.36 -12.73
C ILE A 31 -9.27 -2.18 -13.57
N GLU A 32 -9.21 -1.42 -14.67
CA GLU A 32 -10.37 -1.20 -15.53
C GLU A 32 -10.91 -2.49 -16.15
N ARG A 33 -10.01 -3.39 -16.60
CA ARG A 33 -10.42 -4.70 -17.11
C ARG A 33 -11.07 -5.55 -16.02
N ASP A 34 -10.47 -5.59 -14.84
CA ASP A 34 -10.98 -6.39 -13.73
C ASP A 34 -12.29 -5.83 -13.15
N ARG A 35 -12.53 -4.51 -13.27
CA ARG A 35 -13.82 -3.88 -12.89
C ARG A 35 -14.97 -4.34 -13.78
N ALA A 36 -14.70 -4.60 -15.06
CA ALA A 36 -15.69 -5.04 -16.04
C ALA A 36 -15.89 -6.56 -16.07
N ASP A 37 -15.12 -7.32 -15.28
CA ASP A 37 -15.08 -8.79 -15.29
C ASP A 37 -15.88 -9.39 -14.11
N ASP A 38 -16.00 -10.72 -14.09
CA ASP A 38 -16.68 -11.46 -13.02
C ASP A 38 -15.92 -11.38 -11.67
N PRO A 39 -16.56 -10.90 -10.58
CA PRO A 39 -15.93 -10.83 -9.26
C PRO A 39 -15.53 -12.20 -8.66
N GLY A 40 -16.09 -13.32 -9.16
CA GLY A 40 -15.80 -14.68 -8.67
C GLY A 40 -14.49 -15.29 -9.16
N ARG A 41 -13.79 -14.68 -10.12
CA ARG A 41 -12.56 -15.23 -10.70
C ARG A 41 -11.42 -15.25 -9.68
N SER A 42 -10.57 -16.30 -9.75
CA SER A 42 -9.36 -16.38 -8.90
C SER A 42 -8.42 -15.20 -9.19
N PHE A 43 -7.66 -14.73 -8.19
CA PHE A 43 -6.87 -13.52 -8.37
C PHE A 43 -5.80 -13.68 -9.46
N ALA A 44 -5.14 -14.84 -9.51
CA ALA A 44 -4.09 -15.13 -10.48
C ALA A 44 -4.56 -15.04 -11.95
N GLU A 45 -5.86 -15.27 -12.18
CA GLU A 45 -6.47 -15.22 -13.51
C GLU A 45 -7.01 -13.83 -13.89
N THR A 46 -6.98 -12.84 -12.98
CA THR A 46 -7.37 -11.47 -13.31
C THR A 46 -6.23 -10.73 -14.03
N ALA A 47 -6.54 -9.59 -14.66
CA ALA A 47 -5.51 -8.74 -15.26
C ALA A 47 -4.55 -8.19 -14.20
N CYS A 48 -5.05 -7.82 -13.00
CA CYS A 48 -4.20 -7.41 -11.88
C CYS A 48 -3.31 -8.57 -11.40
N GLY A 49 -3.84 -9.80 -11.32
CA GLY A 49 -3.06 -10.97 -10.93
C GLY A 49 -1.95 -11.30 -11.91
N ARG A 50 -2.24 -11.27 -13.22
CA ARG A 50 -1.22 -11.46 -14.26
C ARG A 50 -0.13 -10.39 -14.21
N LEU A 51 -0.51 -9.12 -14.02
CA LEU A 51 0.47 -8.03 -13.83
C LEU A 51 1.34 -8.26 -12.59
N ALA A 52 0.74 -8.61 -11.45
CA ALA A 52 1.49 -8.91 -10.24
C ALA A 52 2.36 -10.18 -10.37
N GLY A 53 2.01 -11.12 -11.24
CA GLY A 53 2.82 -12.29 -11.55
C GLY A 53 4.03 -11.99 -12.43
N SER A 54 3.98 -10.91 -13.21
CA SER A 54 5.05 -10.54 -14.16
C SER A 54 6.11 -9.61 -13.59
N LEU A 55 5.90 -9.08 -12.38
CA LEU A 55 6.79 -8.09 -11.76
C LEU A 55 7.74 -8.76 -10.77
N ASP A 56 8.97 -8.26 -10.72
CA ASP A 56 9.92 -8.61 -9.66
C ASP A 56 9.52 -7.97 -8.33
N GLY A 57 10.30 -8.22 -7.27
CA GLY A 57 10.03 -7.66 -5.95
C GLY A 57 9.96 -6.13 -5.94
N GLY A 58 10.83 -5.45 -6.70
CA GLY A 58 10.84 -3.99 -6.79
C GLY A 58 9.59 -3.45 -7.48
N GLY A 59 9.20 -4.05 -8.60
CA GLY A 59 7.98 -3.74 -9.33
C GLY A 59 6.72 -4.02 -8.50
N LEU A 60 6.70 -5.11 -7.74
CA LEU A 60 5.59 -5.43 -6.82
C LEU A 60 5.44 -4.42 -5.69
N ARG A 61 6.56 -3.93 -5.10
CA ARG A 61 6.50 -2.84 -4.13
C ARG A 61 5.95 -1.57 -4.76
N ALA A 62 6.44 -1.18 -5.93
CA ALA A 62 5.95 -0.02 -6.65
C ALA A 62 4.45 -0.13 -6.99
N LEU A 63 3.99 -1.32 -7.41
CA LEU A 63 2.59 -1.62 -7.67
C LEU A 63 1.74 -1.50 -6.40
N GLY A 64 2.21 -2.04 -5.29
CA GLY A 64 1.55 -1.94 -3.99
C GLY A 64 1.42 -0.49 -3.51
N MET A 65 2.49 0.29 -3.62
CA MET A 65 2.49 1.72 -3.29
C MET A 65 1.52 2.51 -4.16
N TRP A 66 1.52 2.25 -5.46
CA TRP A 66 0.61 2.90 -6.39
C TRP A 66 -0.85 2.56 -6.08
N ALA A 67 -1.17 1.27 -5.90
CA ALA A 67 -2.52 0.81 -5.62
C ALA A 67 -3.03 1.36 -4.28
N HIS A 68 -2.18 1.36 -3.25
CA HIS A 68 -2.51 1.96 -1.95
C HIS A 68 -2.82 3.45 -2.07
N HIS A 69 -1.93 4.22 -2.69
CA HIS A 69 -2.12 5.66 -2.87
C HIS A 69 -3.36 5.99 -3.70
N TRP A 70 -3.60 5.23 -4.78
CA TRP A 70 -4.79 5.36 -5.59
C TRP A 70 -6.06 5.10 -4.75
N CYS A 71 -6.11 4.01 -3.98
CA CYS A 71 -7.23 3.72 -3.08
C CYS A 71 -7.43 4.81 -2.02
N MET A 72 -6.37 5.40 -1.46
CA MET A 72 -6.52 6.46 -0.45
C MET A 72 -7.09 7.75 -1.05
N ARG A 73 -6.78 8.03 -2.32
CA ARG A 73 -7.28 9.23 -3.02
C ARG A 73 -8.72 9.10 -3.48
N PHE A 74 -9.16 7.88 -3.83
CA PHE A 74 -10.45 7.60 -4.42
C PHE A 74 -11.29 6.63 -3.57
N TYR A 75 -11.05 6.57 -2.25
CA TYR A 75 -11.63 5.53 -1.39
C TYR A 75 -13.16 5.46 -1.45
N ASP A 76 -13.81 6.61 -1.67
CA ASP A 76 -15.27 6.74 -1.78
C ASP A 76 -15.80 6.42 -3.20
N ASP A 77 -14.91 6.23 -4.18
CA ASP A 77 -15.24 5.62 -5.48
C ASP A 77 -15.17 4.08 -5.38
N ASP A 78 -15.67 3.36 -6.40
CA ASP A 78 -15.54 1.89 -6.43
C ASP A 78 -14.07 1.44 -6.52
N THR A 79 -13.45 1.25 -5.36
CA THR A 79 -12.06 0.82 -5.18
C THR A 79 -11.92 -0.69 -4.93
N ARG A 80 -13.00 -1.48 -5.09
CA ARG A 80 -13.00 -2.92 -4.74
C ARG A 80 -11.85 -3.71 -5.36
N VAL A 81 -11.56 -3.45 -6.63
CA VAL A 81 -10.46 -4.10 -7.37
C VAL A 81 -9.09 -3.66 -6.85
N GLY A 82 -8.92 -2.36 -6.59
CA GLY A 82 -7.69 -1.83 -5.99
C GLY A 82 -7.45 -2.38 -4.59
N LEU A 83 -8.49 -2.49 -3.76
CA LEU A 83 -8.41 -3.08 -2.44
C LEU A 83 -8.06 -4.58 -2.49
N ARG A 84 -8.59 -5.32 -3.46
CA ARG A 84 -8.20 -6.71 -3.70
C ARG A 84 -6.71 -6.80 -4.03
N LEU A 85 -6.21 -5.99 -4.97
CA LEU A 85 -4.79 -5.95 -5.32
C LEU A 85 -3.90 -5.60 -4.11
N VAL A 86 -4.32 -4.62 -3.30
CA VAL A 86 -3.62 -4.24 -2.06
C VAL A 86 -3.52 -5.42 -1.09
N ARG A 87 -4.61 -6.16 -0.87
CA ARG A 87 -4.63 -7.35 0.02
C ARG A 87 -3.72 -8.46 -0.50
N GLU A 88 -3.74 -8.69 -1.81
CA GLU A 88 -2.93 -9.72 -2.47
C GLU A 88 -1.43 -9.41 -2.37
N ILE A 89 -1.03 -8.14 -2.49
CA ILE A 89 0.37 -7.73 -2.29
C ILE A 89 0.75 -7.77 -0.81
N ALA A 90 -0.15 -7.35 0.09
CA ALA A 90 0.07 -7.40 1.54
C ALA A 90 0.28 -8.83 2.05
N GLY A 91 -0.33 -9.84 1.40
CA GLY A 91 -0.14 -11.25 1.72
C GLY A 91 1.21 -11.83 1.28
N ARG A 92 2.03 -11.09 0.52
CA ARG A 92 3.33 -11.58 0.03
C ARG A 92 4.46 -11.20 0.98
N GLY A 93 5.23 -12.20 1.40
CA GLY A 93 6.48 -12.00 2.14
C GLY A 93 7.68 -11.75 1.22
N GLY A 94 8.79 -11.28 1.80
CA GLY A 94 10.08 -11.19 1.11
C GLY A 94 10.15 -10.16 -0.01
N LEU A 95 9.25 -9.16 -0.04
CA LEU A 95 9.24 -8.17 -1.10
C LEU A 95 10.39 -7.16 -0.99
N GLY A 96 11.10 -7.11 0.15
CA GLY A 96 12.23 -6.20 0.36
C GLY A 96 11.82 -4.75 0.57
N TRP A 97 10.77 -4.52 1.39
CA TRP A 97 10.31 -3.17 1.74
C TRP A 97 11.40 -2.36 2.43
N THR A 98 11.44 -1.06 2.15
CA THR A 98 12.33 -0.13 2.86
C THR A 98 11.57 0.63 3.95
N ALA A 99 12.29 1.09 4.98
CA ALA A 99 11.69 1.89 6.04
C ALA A 99 11.01 3.16 5.52
N ASP A 100 11.58 3.80 4.49
CA ASP A 100 11.02 5.02 3.92
C ASP A 100 9.75 4.77 3.09
N GLU A 101 9.69 3.65 2.36
CA GLU A 101 8.46 3.22 1.68
C GLU A 101 7.33 2.96 2.70
N VAL A 102 7.64 2.26 3.80
CA VAL A 102 6.67 1.97 4.86
C VAL A 102 6.22 3.25 5.57
N ARG A 103 7.13 4.18 5.87
CA ARG A 103 6.77 5.49 6.44
C ARG A 103 5.85 6.27 5.51
N TRP A 104 6.15 6.28 4.22
CA TRP A 104 5.31 6.97 3.24
C TRP A 104 3.92 6.35 3.18
N LEU A 105 3.82 5.02 3.12
CA LEU A 105 2.55 4.30 3.16
C LEU A 105 1.74 4.67 4.41
N LEU A 106 2.37 4.65 5.59
CA LEU A 106 1.73 5.04 6.85
C LEU A 106 1.25 6.50 6.83
N ASP A 107 2.07 7.44 6.35
CA ASP A 107 1.70 8.85 6.24
C ASP A 107 0.48 9.06 5.32
N GLN A 108 0.45 8.38 4.16
CA GLN A 108 -0.73 8.38 3.28
C GLN A 108 -1.97 7.83 3.98
N SER A 109 -1.82 6.77 4.78
CA SER A 109 -2.91 6.16 5.53
C SER A 109 -3.41 7.04 6.67
N TYR A 110 -2.54 7.73 7.39
CA TYR A 110 -2.95 8.66 8.45
C TYR A 110 -3.59 9.94 7.88
N ALA A 111 -3.23 10.34 6.68
CA ALA A 111 -3.86 11.46 5.97
C ALA A 111 -5.25 11.09 5.41
N ALA A 112 -5.53 9.80 5.21
CA ALA A 112 -6.84 9.34 4.73
C ALA A 112 -7.91 9.47 5.82
N GLY A 113 -9.14 9.75 5.41
CA GLY A 113 -10.29 9.85 6.31
C GLY A 113 -10.55 8.55 7.08
N PRO A 114 -11.15 8.62 8.28
CA PRO A 114 -11.38 7.44 9.13
C PRO A 114 -12.29 6.38 8.49
N ALA A 115 -13.11 6.74 7.51
CA ALA A 115 -13.94 5.83 6.71
C ALA A 115 -13.12 4.83 5.88
N ALA A 116 -11.83 5.11 5.63
CA ALA A 116 -10.94 4.22 4.91
C ALA A 116 -10.51 3.01 5.78
N ALA A 117 -11.40 2.04 5.98
CA ALA A 117 -11.20 0.89 6.87
C ALA A 117 -9.93 0.07 6.55
N HIS A 118 -9.56 -0.04 5.28
CA HIS A 118 -8.39 -0.83 4.84
C HIS A 118 -7.11 0.00 4.67
N ARG A 119 -7.09 1.25 5.13
CA ARG A 119 -5.92 2.15 4.97
C ARG A 119 -4.65 1.61 5.60
N PHE A 120 -4.71 0.71 6.58
CA PHE A 120 -3.51 0.16 7.22
C PHE A 120 -3.13 -1.25 6.74
N THR A 121 -3.88 -1.87 5.82
CA THR A 121 -3.63 -3.25 5.37
C THR A 121 -2.21 -3.45 4.81
N LEU A 122 -1.84 -2.70 3.76
CA LEU A 122 -0.50 -2.81 3.18
C LEU A 122 0.60 -2.20 4.08
N PRO A 123 0.45 -0.99 4.66
CA PRO A 123 1.51 -0.41 5.49
C PRO A 123 1.93 -1.32 6.65
N LEU A 124 0.98 -1.98 7.34
CA LEU A 124 1.30 -2.86 8.46
C LEU A 124 1.94 -4.17 8.00
N ALA A 125 1.45 -4.76 6.90
CA ALA A 125 2.07 -5.96 6.33
C ALA A 125 3.50 -5.70 5.84
N ALA A 126 3.76 -4.52 5.27
CA ALA A 126 5.10 -4.10 4.86
C ALA A 126 6.00 -3.83 6.08
N ALA A 127 5.49 -3.17 7.12
CA ALA A 127 6.22 -2.93 8.36
C ALA A 127 6.66 -4.23 9.04
N ALA A 128 5.82 -5.27 9.03
CA ALA A 128 6.14 -6.58 9.59
C ALA A 128 7.31 -7.30 8.88
N GLN A 129 7.69 -6.85 7.68
CA GLN A 129 8.84 -7.39 6.93
C GLN A 129 10.15 -6.65 7.23
N LEU A 130 10.11 -5.55 8.00
CA LEU A 130 11.30 -4.80 8.36
C LEU A 130 12.00 -5.41 9.59
N PRO A 131 13.34 -5.27 9.69
CA PRO A 131 14.05 -5.61 10.92
C PRO A 131 13.51 -4.84 12.13
N PRO A 132 13.53 -5.42 13.35
CA PRO A 132 13.19 -4.70 14.56
C PRO A 132 14.00 -3.40 14.69
N GLY A 133 13.33 -2.29 15.03
CA GLY A 133 13.95 -0.97 15.16
C GLY A 133 14.23 -0.23 13.84
N ALA A 134 13.94 -0.81 12.68
CA ALA A 134 14.09 -0.14 11.38
C ALA A 134 13.14 1.05 11.20
N LEU A 135 11.96 0.98 11.85
CA LEU A 135 11.10 2.13 12.05
C LEU A 135 11.42 2.70 13.45
N PRO A 136 11.97 3.92 13.59
CA PRO A 136 12.07 4.58 14.88
C PRO A 136 10.67 4.73 15.43
N GLU A 137 10.55 4.69 16.75
CA GLU A 137 9.28 4.67 17.47
C GLU A 137 8.31 5.70 16.89
N TRP A 138 7.39 5.25 16.05
CA TRP A 138 6.17 5.97 15.71
C TRP A 138 5.28 5.88 16.95
N ARG A 139 5.71 6.52 18.03
CA ARG A 139 5.02 6.59 19.32
C ARG A 139 5.00 8.04 19.73
N ASP A 140 3.97 8.72 19.25
CA ASP A 140 3.33 9.86 19.91
C ASP A 140 2.10 10.22 19.07
N GLY A 141 1.05 9.40 19.20
CA GLY A 141 -0.23 9.66 18.51
C GLY A 141 -1.08 8.44 18.15
N VAL A 142 -0.70 7.22 18.56
CA VAL A 142 -1.51 6.02 18.36
C VAL A 142 -2.22 5.68 19.68
N PRO A 143 -3.55 5.76 19.79
CA PRO A 143 -4.24 5.22 20.97
C PRO A 143 -4.11 3.69 20.93
N GLU A 144 -3.29 3.14 21.83
CA GLU A 144 -3.18 1.72 22.25
C GLU A 144 -3.54 0.65 21.20
N TRP A 145 -2.53 0.12 20.50
CA TRP A 145 -2.67 -0.95 19.51
C TRP A 145 -2.85 -2.42 19.98
N PRO A 146 -3.25 -2.80 21.22
CA PRO A 146 -3.63 -4.20 21.48
C PRO A 146 -5.14 -4.52 21.45
N ARG A 147 -6.06 -3.58 21.18
CA ARG A 147 -7.52 -3.84 21.33
C ARG A 147 -8.30 -4.11 20.04
N LEU A 148 -7.71 -4.00 18.84
CA LEU A 148 -8.42 -4.21 17.57
C LEU A 148 -8.27 -5.62 16.97
N LEU A 149 -7.61 -6.54 17.67
CA LEU A 149 -7.55 -7.97 17.31
C LEU A 149 -8.30 -8.87 18.30
N ALA A 150 -9.06 -8.28 19.23
CA ALA A 150 -9.97 -8.99 20.12
C ALA A 150 -11.40 -8.46 19.86
N GLY A 151 -12.03 -9.00 18.84
CA GLY A 151 -13.41 -8.71 18.43
C GLY A 151 -13.83 -9.61 17.31
#